data_AF-A0A924MU63-F1
#
_entry.id   AF-A0A924MU63-F1
#
_cell.length_a   1.000
_cell.length_b   1.000
_cell.length_c   1.000
_cell.angle_alpha   90.00
_cell.angle_beta   90.00
_cell.angle_gamma   90.00
#
_symmetry.space_group_name_H-M   'P 1'
#
loop_
_entity.id
_entity.type
_entity.pdbx_description
1 polymer ?
#
loop_
_entity_poly.entity_id
_entity_poly.type
_entity_poly.pdbx_seq_one_letter_code
_entity_poly.pdbx_strand_id
1 'polypeptide(L)'
;GAPPLQDWIRSQVALDERLQAARDLLFPAAGKRHTGPAIAVLLQAVEMRDTLLAGELDIELLGHDGPAGQLRERLRIHGTRVADAVDAMAQALRDFGMQVPAAAAAPLDDPDLETVEATAPAAAAAASIAESAASAAATAPSASLDDQVAAADAARVGDAAAHPVAPGAPEGGPVADPASAARVAAAAARAQTPPRVPLFASTDPRYPLAVAFYGRARQMVGVLARMQAALRGEVTPLPLARDELQVFISPEGWPLAALRAQLNTRSPIFRHAARLSLALGIAYFIGLALPWASHPHWLVLSVAVVLRGNLEQTLSRRNDRVLGTMIGCLLVLVLARFGPPWITTVAFLLAVGIAHSFTTARYLVTAAAASVMALMQAHMAAPGAANFGVAERIADTVMGAALAWGFSYVWPWWERRGIGKLNDRVLKSLRALTSEVMRLPDPGKPDLKLRLARREVYEAVGAIASAAQRTSAEPESVRVPMYALAEMLTRCHVLMAQLVAVRLLLARRGAQLEWEVAQKVLTDACVALHHALDNPGVGTSPQRGAPGAAGAPVVVSG
;
A
#
# COMPACT_ATOMS: atom_id res chain seq x y z
N GLY A 1 -1.53 -13.57 15.03
CA GLY A 1 -1.29 -12.50 14.05
C GLY A 1 -2.41 -12.55 13.04
N ALA A 2 -2.85 -11.42 12.50
CA ALA A 2 -3.82 -11.42 11.40
C ALA A 2 -3.25 -12.22 10.21
N PRO A 3 -4.08 -12.87 9.37
CA PRO A 3 -3.58 -13.56 8.19
C PRO A 3 -2.84 -12.57 7.28
N PRO A 4 -1.78 -13.01 6.57
CA PRO A 4 -0.91 -12.15 5.75
C PRO A 4 -1.66 -11.27 4.75
N LEU A 5 -2.81 -11.74 4.27
CA LEU A 5 -3.71 -10.98 3.41
C LEU A 5 -4.31 -9.73 4.10
N GLN A 6 -4.75 -9.82 5.35
CA GLN A 6 -5.36 -8.67 6.05
C GLN A 6 -4.35 -7.57 6.36
N ASP A 7 -3.09 -7.94 6.59
CA ASP A 7 -2.00 -6.98 6.77
C ASP A 7 -1.64 -6.30 5.44
N TRP A 8 -1.62 -7.05 4.34
CA TRP A 8 -1.44 -6.50 2.99
C TRP A 8 -2.59 -5.56 2.57
N ILE A 9 -3.86 -5.96 2.80
CA ILE A 9 -5.02 -5.09 2.53
C ILE A 9 -4.90 -3.77 3.30
N ARG A 10 -4.53 -3.85 4.59
CA ARG A 10 -4.35 -2.65 5.43
C ARG A 10 -3.20 -1.77 4.95
N SER A 11 -2.09 -2.34 4.50
CA SER A 11 -0.96 -1.54 4.00
C SER A 11 -1.30 -0.82 2.69
N GLN A 12 -2.06 -1.45 1.78
CA GLN A 12 -2.53 -0.81 0.55
C GLN A 12 -3.48 0.36 0.84
N VAL A 13 -4.49 0.15 1.69
CA VAL A 13 -5.42 1.22 2.08
C VAL A 13 -4.68 2.39 2.72
N ALA A 14 -3.75 2.11 3.64
CA ALA A 14 -2.97 3.14 4.30
C ALA A 14 -2.07 3.93 3.33
N LEU A 15 -1.50 3.26 2.32
CA LEU A 15 -0.71 3.91 1.28
C LEU A 15 -1.58 4.81 0.40
N ASP A 16 -2.74 4.34 -0.04
CA ASP A 16 -3.68 5.12 -0.86
C ASP A 16 -4.14 6.38 -0.14
N GLU A 17 -4.54 6.26 1.14
CA GLU A 17 -4.93 7.40 1.97
C GLU A 17 -3.80 8.42 2.13
N ARG A 18 -2.56 7.96 2.37
CA ARG A 18 -1.39 8.85 2.50
C ARG A 18 -1.05 9.56 1.20
N LEU A 19 -1.12 8.86 0.07
CA LEU A 19 -0.90 9.46 -1.25
C LEU A 19 -1.95 10.52 -1.55
N GLN A 20 -3.23 10.23 -1.26
CA GLN A 20 -4.29 11.21 -1.49
C GLN A 20 -4.16 12.43 -0.57
N ALA A 21 -3.88 12.23 0.73
CA ALA A 21 -3.64 13.32 1.66
C ALA A 21 -2.44 14.19 1.21
N ALA A 22 -1.37 13.59 0.70
CA ALA A 22 -0.24 14.33 0.16
C ALA A 22 -0.63 15.16 -1.08
N ARG A 23 -1.48 14.64 -1.97
CA ARG A 23 -2.01 15.42 -3.12
C ARG A 23 -2.84 16.61 -2.66
N ASP A 24 -3.77 16.37 -1.73
CA ASP A 24 -4.67 17.41 -1.21
C ASP A 24 -3.90 18.51 -0.47
N LEU A 25 -2.75 18.21 0.14
CA LEU A 25 -1.89 19.22 0.77
C LEU A 25 -0.96 19.94 -0.21
N LEU A 26 -0.38 19.24 -1.19
CA LEU A 26 0.70 19.76 -2.03
C LEU A 26 0.21 20.41 -3.32
N PHE A 27 -0.80 19.83 -3.98
CA PHE A 27 -1.23 20.27 -5.29
C PHE A 27 -1.98 21.62 -5.29
N PRO A 28 -2.77 22.02 -4.27
CA PRO A 28 -3.32 23.38 -4.23
C PRO A 28 -2.24 24.47 -4.23
N ALA A 29 -1.09 24.15 -3.61
CA ALA A 29 0.09 25.02 -3.53
C ALA A 29 1.02 24.92 -4.75
N ALA A 30 0.63 24.18 -5.81
CA ALA A 30 1.38 24.12 -7.06
C ALA A 30 1.58 25.53 -7.64
N GLY A 31 2.83 25.88 -7.94
CA GLY A 31 3.24 27.23 -8.38
C GLY A 31 4.00 28.04 -7.32
N LYS A 32 4.02 27.62 -6.05
CA LYS A 32 4.94 28.17 -5.05
C LYS A 32 6.33 27.55 -5.22
N ARG A 33 7.39 28.38 -5.13
CA ARG A 33 8.79 27.97 -5.36
C ARG A 33 9.25 26.81 -4.44
N HIS A 34 8.71 26.71 -3.24
CA HIS A 34 9.07 25.68 -2.25
C HIS A 34 8.28 24.37 -2.36
N THR A 35 7.18 24.34 -3.13
CA THR A 35 6.30 23.15 -3.21
C THR A 35 6.62 22.28 -4.42
N GLY A 36 7.27 22.83 -5.45
CA GLY A 36 7.66 22.10 -6.66
C GLY A 36 8.45 20.81 -6.38
N PRO A 37 9.53 20.85 -5.57
CA PRO A 37 10.27 19.65 -5.15
C PRO A 37 9.40 18.59 -4.49
N ALA A 38 8.51 18.97 -3.57
CA ALA A 38 7.63 18.05 -2.87
C ALA A 38 6.63 17.36 -3.82
N ILE A 39 6.09 18.12 -4.78
CA ILE A 39 5.21 17.58 -5.83
C ILE A 39 5.99 16.60 -6.71
N ALA A 40 7.22 16.93 -7.11
CA ALA A 40 8.06 16.04 -7.91
C ALA A 40 8.35 14.72 -7.19
N VAL A 41 8.73 14.78 -5.90
CA VAL A 41 8.93 13.57 -5.06
C VAL A 41 7.66 12.74 -4.98
N LEU A 42 6.50 13.36 -4.76
CA LEU A 42 5.21 12.65 -4.70
C LEU A 42 4.89 11.94 -6.02
N LEU A 43 5.11 12.59 -7.16
CA LEU A 43 4.88 11.99 -8.47
C LEU A 43 5.82 10.80 -8.73
N GLN A 44 7.09 10.92 -8.32
CA GLN A 44 8.04 9.83 -8.39
C GLN A 44 7.68 8.68 -7.44
N ALA A 45 7.09 8.96 -6.27
CA ALA A 45 6.66 7.91 -5.34
C ALA A 45 5.55 7.04 -5.91
N VAL A 46 4.66 7.65 -6.70
CA VAL A 46 3.64 6.91 -7.46
C VAL A 46 4.29 6.01 -8.52
N GLU A 47 5.31 6.49 -9.25
CA GLU A 47 6.05 5.67 -10.23
C GLU A 47 6.82 4.51 -9.57
N MET A 48 7.37 4.73 -8.37
CA MET A 48 8.03 3.68 -7.59
C MET A 48 7.04 2.56 -7.25
N ARG A 49 5.84 2.93 -6.78
CA ARG A 49 4.76 1.96 -6.48
C ARG A 49 4.44 1.12 -7.70
N ASP A 50 4.23 1.73 -8.86
CA ASP A 50 3.88 1.00 -10.08
C ASP A 50 4.99 0.03 -10.52
N THR A 51 6.25 0.44 -10.37
CA THR A 51 7.40 -0.41 -10.71
C THR A 51 7.50 -1.64 -9.78
N LEU A 52 7.20 -1.46 -8.49
CA LEU A 52 7.13 -2.55 -7.51
C LEU A 52 6.00 -3.52 -7.84
N LEU A 53 4.81 -3.00 -8.16
CA LEU A 53 3.64 -3.81 -8.50
C LEU A 53 3.89 -4.70 -9.72
N ALA A 54 4.50 -4.14 -10.77
CA ALA A 54 4.90 -4.91 -11.94
C ALA A 54 6.01 -5.93 -11.65
N GLY A 55 6.79 -5.75 -10.58
CA GLY A 55 7.84 -6.66 -10.16
C GLY A 55 7.33 -7.91 -9.44
N GLU A 56 6.19 -7.83 -8.74
CA GLU A 56 5.65 -8.96 -7.97
C GLU A 56 5.21 -10.13 -8.86
N LEU A 57 4.70 -9.85 -10.06
CA LEU A 57 4.19 -10.86 -11.01
C LEU A 57 5.22 -11.92 -11.39
N ASP A 58 6.48 -11.52 -11.50
CA ASP A 58 7.49 -12.34 -12.14
C ASP A 58 8.21 -13.25 -11.13
N ILE A 59 8.03 -13.02 -9.81
CA ILE A 59 8.81 -13.72 -8.78
C ILE A 59 8.39 -15.19 -8.72
N GLU A 60 7.11 -15.46 -8.93
CA GLU A 60 6.55 -16.81 -8.93
C GLU A 60 7.03 -17.65 -10.12
N LEU A 61 7.40 -17.00 -11.23
CA LEU A 61 7.80 -17.64 -12.48
C LEU A 61 9.28 -18.08 -12.50
N LEU A 62 10.07 -17.68 -11.50
CA LEU A 62 11.51 -18.01 -11.42
C LEU A 62 11.78 -19.49 -11.05
N GLY A 63 10.84 -20.14 -10.38
CA GLY A 63 11.03 -21.48 -9.81
C GLY A 63 11.82 -21.48 -8.49
N HIS A 64 12.24 -22.67 -8.06
CA HIS A 64 12.79 -22.90 -6.72
C HIS A 64 14.22 -23.49 -6.69
N ASP A 65 14.93 -23.47 -7.81
CA ASP A 65 16.29 -23.99 -7.94
C ASP A 65 17.39 -23.00 -7.45
N GLY A 66 18.64 -23.47 -7.42
CA GLY A 66 19.79 -22.70 -6.94
C GLY A 66 19.96 -21.33 -7.63
N PRO A 67 19.94 -21.25 -8.97
CA PRO A 67 20.01 -19.98 -9.70
C PRO A 67 18.84 -19.03 -9.39
N ALA A 68 17.60 -19.53 -9.29
CA ALA A 68 16.46 -18.72 -8.88
C ALA A 68 16.58 -18.22 -7.43
N GLY A 69 17.13 -19.04 -6.53
CA GLY A 69 17.49 -18.63 -5.17
C GLY A 69 18.49 -17.48 -5.14
N GLN A 70 19.56 -17.57 -5.94
CA GLN A 70 20.56 -16.51 -6.05
C GLN A 70 20.01 -15.21 -6.64
N LEU A 71 19.14 -15.28 -7.66
CA LEU A 71 18.48 -14.09 -8.19
C LEU A 71 17.56 -13.44 -7.16
N ARG A 72 16.75 -14.25 -6.45
CA ARG A 72 15.88 -13.73 -5.38
C ARG A 72 16.69 -13.06 -4.27
N GLU A 73 17.84 -13.63 -3.90
CA GLU A 73 18.72 -13.02 -2.91
C GLU A 73 19.31 -11.69 -3.41
N ARG A 74 19.73 -11.61 -4.68
CA ARG A 74 20.17 -10.33 -5.28
C ARG A 74 19.06 -9.29 -5.28
N LEU A 75 17.84 -9.68 -5.65
CA LEU A 75 16.67 -8.79 -5.63
C LEU A 75 16.31 -8.35 -4.21
N ARG A 76 16.46 -9.24 -3.21
CA ARG A 76 16.24 -8.91 -1.80
C ARG A 76 17.26 -7.88 -1.32
N ILE A 77 18.55 -8.08 -1.59
CA ILE A 77 19.62 -7.13 -1.24
C ILE A 77 19.33 -5.77 -1.89
N HIS A 78 19.03 -5.76 -3.19
CA HIS A 78 18.68 -4.54 -3.93
C HIS A 78 17.47 -3.82 -3.34
N GLY A 79 16.37 -4.56 -3.13
CA GLY A 79 15.15 -4.03 -2.53
C GLY A 79 15.38 -3.45 -1.14
N THR A 80 16.24 -4.09 -0.33
CA THR A 80 16.61 -3.59 1.01
C THR A 80 17.37 -2.27 0.91
N ARG A 81 18.36 -2.16 0.01
CA ARG A 81 19.09 -0.90 -0.21
C ARG A 81 18.18 0.25 -0.66
N VAL A 82 17.26 -0.03 -1.59
CA VAL A 82 16.27 0.98 -2.03
C VAL A 82 15.36 1.38 -0.87
N ALA A 83 14.90 0.42 -0.05
CA ALA A 83 14.09 0.70 1.12
C ALA A 83 14.83 1.57 2.14
N ASP A 84 16.08 1.21 2.49
CA ASP A 84 16.92 1.98 3.41
C ASP A 84 17.14 3.42 2.93
N ALA A 85 17.34 3.62 1.62
CA ALA A 85 17.50 4.95 1.05
C ALA A 85 16.20 5.78 1.07
N VAL A 86 15.05 5.13 0.84
CA VAL A 86 13.74 5.79 0.99
C VAL A 86 13.48 6.17 2.45
N ASP A 87 13.83 5.30 3.40
CA ASP A 87 13.70 5.57 4.84
C ASP A 87 14.62 6.69 5.31
N ALA A 88 15.87 6.72 4.82
CA ALA A 88 16.81 7.80 5.06
C ALA A 88 16.28 9.14 4.52
N MET A 89 15.73 9.15 3.30
CA MET A 89 15.05 10.34 2.74
C MET A 89 13.86 10.78 3.61
N ALA A 90 13.02 9.83 4.02
CA ALA A 90 11.87 10.13 4.85
C ALA A 90 12.29 10.69 6.22
N GLN A 91 13.40 10.22 6.79
CA GLN A 91 13.98 10.74 8.01
C GLN A 91 14.55 12.15 7.81
N ALA A 92 15.31 12.38 6.74
CA ALA A 92 15.82 13.71 6.42
C ALA A 92 14.70 14.75 6.22
N LEU A 93 13.60 14.35 5.58
CA LEU A 93 12.40 15.20 5.46
C LEU A 93 11.74 15.50 6.81
N ARG A 94 11.76 14.57 7.77
CA ARG A 94 11.24 14.80 9.13
C ARG A 94 12.13 15.75 9.92
N ASP A 95 13.45 15.62 9.78
CA ASP A 95 14.42 16.38 10.55
C ASP A 95 14.61 17.81 10.00
N PHE A 96 14.63 17.97 8.68
CA PHE A 96 14.98 19.23 7.99
C PHE A 96 13.84 19.83 7.16
N GLY A 97 12.68 19.17 7.08
CA GLY A 97 11.62 19.57 6.16
C GLY A 97 12.09 19.49 4.70
N MET A 98 11.66 20.45 3.86
CA MET A 98 12.08 20.52 2.45
C MET A 98 13.48 21.09 2.24
N GLN A 99 14.22 21.41 3.31
CA GLN A 99 15.59 21.91 3.25
C GLN A 99 16.59 20.79 3.55
N VAL A 100 16.45 19.67 2.83
CA VAL A 100 17.30 18.48 3.03
C VAL A 100 18.74 18.81 2.60
N PRO A 101 19.75 18.59 3.46
CA PRO A 101 21.16 18.77 3.08
C PRO A 101 21.54 17.88 1.90
N ALA A 102 22.36 18.37 0.97
CA ALA A 102 22.75 17.62 -0.24
C ALA A 102 23.40 16.26 0.08
N ALA A 103 24.15 16.17 1.18
CA ALA A 103 24.74 14.93 1.67
C ALA A 103 23.71 13.88 2.12
N ALA A 104 22.56 14.32 2.67
CA ALA A 104 21.46 13.45 3.08
C ALA A 104 20.57 13.01 1.89
N ALA A 105 20.77 13.61 0.72
CA ALA A 105 20.09 13.26 -0.53
C ALA A 105 21.08 12.73 -1.58
N ALA A 106 22.17 12.07 -1.19
CA ALA A 106 23.15 11.53 -2.13
C ALA A 106 22.57 10.37 -2.98
N PRO A 107 22.92 10.26 -4.28
CA PRO A 107 22.53 9.13 -5.12
C PRO A 107 22.86 7.77 -4.49
N LEU A 108 22.00 6.78 -4.71
CA LEU A 108 22.30 5.40 -4.36
C LEU A 108 23.34 4.83 -5.34
N ASP A 109 24.56 4.57 -4.86
CA ASP A 109 25.58 3.84 -5.61
C ASP A 109 25.27 2.34 -5.57
N ASP A 110 24.77 1.77 -6.68
CA ASP A 110 24.57 0.32 -6.82
C ASP A 110 25.45 -0.29 -7.95
N PRO A 111 26.67 -0.77 -7.61
CA PRO A 111 27.62 -1.29 -8.59
C PRO A 111 27.22 -2.64 -9.19
N ASP A 112 26.18 -3.31 -8.66
CA ASP A 112 25.75 -4.63 -9.10
C ASP A 112 24.87 -4.56 -10.37
N LEU A 113 24.28 -3.39 -10.67
CA LEU A 113 23.41 -3.17 -11.83
C LEU A 113 24.10 -2.60 -13.08
N GLU A 114 25.22 -1.90 -12.94
CA GLU A 114 25.92 -1.25 -14.07
C GLU A 114 26.58 -2.26 -15.04
N THR A 115 26.90 -3.47 -14.57
CA THR A 115 27.65 -4.48 -15.36
C THR A 115 26.78 -5.35 -16.28
N VAL A 116 25.46 -5.44 -16.03
CA VAL A 116 24.52 -6.17 -16.88
C VAL A 116 24.21 -5.41 -18.19
N GLU A 117 24.38 -4.09 -18.17
CA GLU A 117 24.21 -3.19 -19.33
C GLU A 117 25.18 -3.51 -20.48
N ALA A 118 26.34 -4.09 -20.16
CA ALA A 118 27.34 -4.49 -21.16
C ALA A 118 27.03 -5.82 -21.86
N THR A 119 26.09 -6.63 -21.37
CA THR A 119 25.92 -8.03 -21.81
C THR A 119 24.51 -8.44 -22.24
N ALA A 120 23.47 -7.64 -21.97
CA ALA A 120 22.09 -8.00 -22.33
C ALA A 120 21.62 -7.31 -23.63
N PRO A 121 21.38 -8.05 -24.73
CA PRO A 121 20.70 -7.47 -25.89
C PRO A 121 19.23 -7.20 -25.52
N ALA A 122 18.84 -5.92 -25.55
CA ALA A 122 17.50 -5.50 -25.21
C ALA A 122 16.41 -6.33 -25.90
N ALA A 123 16.60 -6.79 -27.15
CA ALA A 123 15.64 -7.61 -27.90
C ALA A 123 15.13 -8.87 -27.16
N ALA A 124 16.00 -9.62 -26.46
CA ALA A 124 15.65 -10.90 -25.83
C ALA A 124 14.68 -10.77 -24.64
N ALA A 125 14.74 -9.66 -23.91
CA ALA A 125 13.88 -9.43 -22.74
C ALA A 125 12.41 -9.13 -23.08
N ALA A 126 12.12 -8.60 -24.28
CA ALA A 126 10.73 -8.33 -24.70
C ALA A 126 10.05 -9.56 -25.27
N ALA A 127 10.78 -10.39 -26.03
CA ALA A 127 10.27 -11.66 -26.51
C ALA A 127 9.77 -12.52 -25.35
N SER A 128 10.48 -12.53 -24.22
CA SER A 128 10.07 -13.26 -23.04
C SER A 128 8.97 -12.65 -22.20
N ILE A 129 8.86 -11.32 -22.05
CA ILE A 129 7.70 -10.80 -21.32
C ILE A 129 6.43 -11.13 -22.10
N ALA A 130 6.49 -11.08 -23.44
CA ALA A 130 5.41 -11.55 -24.31
C ALA A 130 5.21 -13.08 -24.23
N GLU A 131 6.28 -13.88 -24.20
CA GLU A 131 6.24 -15.34 -24.14
C GLU A 131 5.91 -15.88 -22.75
N SER A 132 6.23 -15.15 -21.68
CA SER A 132 5.93 -15.45 -20.29
C SER A 132 4.52 -14.98 -19.94
N ALA A 133 4.06 -13.86 -20.49
CA ALA A 133 2.63 -13.50 -20.49
C ALA A 133 1.81 -14.46 -21.35
N ALA A 134 2.34 -14.92 -22.50
CA ALA A 134 1.73 -15.95 -23.33
C ALA A 134 1.79 -17.34 -22.70
N SER A 135 2.82 -17.66 -21.89
CA SER A 135 2.95 -18.92 -21.14
C SER A 135 2.03 -18.93 -19.90
N ALA A 136 1.90 -17.80 -19.21
CA ALA A 136 0.88 -17.59 -18.19
C ALA A 136 -0.54 -17.64 -18.79
N ALA A 137 -0.72 -17.17 -20.03
CA ALA A 137 -1.96 -17.32 -20.79
C ALA A 137 -2.16 -18.74 -21.37
N ALA A 138 -1.08 -19.48 -21.69
CA ALA A 138 -1.12 -20.86 -22.18
C ALA A 138 -1.22 -21.89 -21.04
N THR A 139 -1.03 -21.45 -19.80
CA THR A 139 -1.45 -22.17 -18.59
C THR A 139 -2.96 -21.98 -18.34
N ALA A 140 -3.65 -21.14 -19.15
CA ALA A 140 -5.07 -21.27 -19.43
C ALA A 140 -5.24 -22.10 -20.74
N PRO A 141 -6.28 -22.94 -20.86
CA PRO A 141 -6.30 -23.98 -21.87
C PRO A 141 -6.53 -23.38 -23.27
N SER A 142 -5.48 -23.23 -24.07
CA SER A 142 -5.58 -23.08 -25.52
C SER A 142 -5.26 -24.42 -26.17
N ALA A 143 -6.32 -25.17 -26.50
CA ALA A 143 -6.24 -26.23 -27.49
C ALA A 143 -6.40 -25.60 -28.87
N SER A 144 -5.40 -25.78 -29.73
CA SER A 144 -5.64 -25.98 -31.15
C SER A 144 -4.59 -26.93 -31.69
N LEU A 145 -5.08 -28.02 -32.29
CA LEU A 145 -4.34 -28.91 -33.16
C LEU A 145 -3.67 -28.10 -34.28
N ASP A 146 -2.38 -28.32 -34.43
CA ASP A 146 -1.64 -28.56 -35.69
C ASP A 146 -0.29 -27.85 -35.65
N ASP A 147 0.73 -28.61 -35.22
CA ASP A 147 2.01 -28.73 -35.93
C ASP A 147 2.92 -29.70 -35.18
N GLN A 148 2.59 -30.98 -35.31
CA GLN A 148 3.59 -32.03 -35.31
C GLN A 148 4.14 -32.15 -36.73
N VAL A 149 5.18 -31.40 -37.05
CA VAL A 149 6.10 -31.74 -38.12
C VAL A 149 7.53 -31.50 -37.62
N ALA A 150 8.36 -32.53 -37.82
CA ALA A 150 9.81 -32.56 -37.62
C ALA A 150 10.33 -32.78 -36.19
N ALA A 151 10.18 -34.02 -35.74
CA ALA A 151 11.27 -34.69 -35.05
C ALA A 151 12.45 -34.90 -36.02
N ALA A 152 13.66 -34.99 -35.45
CA ALA A 152 14.94 -35.46 -36.01
C ALA A 152 15.95 -34.39 -36.47
N ASP A 153 16.92 -34.13 -35.60
CA ASP A 153 18.38 -34.04 -35.84
C ASP A 153 19.02 -33.38 -34.60
N ALA A 154 20.12 -33.80 -33.99
CA ALA A 154 20.94 -34.99 -34.05
C ALA A 154 21.82 -34.95 -32.77
N ALA A 155 22.19 -36.12 -32.26
CA ALA A 155 23.09 -36.30 -31.13
C ALA A 155 24.56 -35.95 -31.45
N ARG A 156 25.34 -35.52 -30.43
CA ARG A 156 26.64 -36.13 -29.98
C ARG A 156 27.42 -35.19 -29.02
N VAL A 157 27.77 -35.66 -27.81
CA VAL A 157 29.10 -36.17 -27.35
C VAL A 157 30.18 -35.09 -27.38
N GLY A 158 31.03 -34.80 -26.38
CA GLY A 158 31.54 -35.41 -25.15
C GLY A 158 32.89 -34.71 -24.88
N ASP A 159 33.17 -34.18 -23.70
CA ASP A 159 33.96 -34.77 -22.58
C ASP A 159 35.47 -34.37 -22.55
N ALA A 160 36.06 -34.42 -21.33
CA ALA A 160 37.47 -34.27 -20.90
C ALA A 160 38.07 -32.83 -20.75
N ALA A 161 38.47 -32.34 -19.55
CA ALA A 161 39.59 -32.70 -18.63
C ALA A 161 41.01 -32.33 -19.17
N ALA A 162 42.03 -31.83 -18.47
CA ALA A 162 42.33 -31.28 -17.14
C ALA A 162 43.80 -30.74 -17.12
N HIS A 163 44.10 -29.68 -16.33
CA HIS A 163 45.35 -29.37 -15.56
C HIS A 163 46.75 -29.21 -16.25
N PRO A 164 47.85 -28.75 -15.57
CA PRO A 164 48.11 -27.67 -14.58
C PRO A 164 49.44 -26.88 -14.84
N VAL A 165 49.88 -25.99 -13.90
CA VAL A 165 51.28 -25.79 -13.36
C VAL A 165 51.55 -24.34 -12.84
N ALA A 166 52.17 -24.24 -11.66
CA ALA A 166 52.58 -23.04 -10.86
C ALA A 166 54.10 -22.70 -11.05
N PRO A 167 54.85 -21.97 -10.19
CA PRO A 167 54.59 -20.98 -9.10
C PRO A 167 55.50 -19.71 -9.17
N GLY A 168 55.38 -18.77 -8.20
CA GLY A 168 56.44 -17.78 -7.91
C GLY A 168 56.02 -16.62 -6.98
N ALA A 169 56.62 -16.55 -5.79
CA ALA A 169 56.62 -15.38 -4.88
C ALA A 169 58.04 -14.76 -4.85
N PRO A 170 58.20 -13.48 -4.46
CA PRO A 170 58.64 -13.24 -3.07
C PRO A 170 58.07 -11.98 -2.39
N GLU A 171 58.49 -11.83 -1.13
CA GLU A 171 57.98 -11.06 0.00
C GLU A 171 58.22 -9.53 -0.03
N GLY A 172 57.42 -8.80 0.76
CA GLY A 172 57.73 -7.43 1.20
C GLY A 172 56.50 -6.66 1.72
N GLY A 173 56.30 -6.60 3.05
CA GLY A 173 55.55 -5.51 3.70
C GLY A 173 56.49 -4.35 4.07
N PRO A 174 56.03 -3.20 4.61
CA PRO A 174 54.73 -2.95 5.25
C PRO A 174 54.12 -1.54 4.96
N VAL A 175 53.17 -1.13 5.83
CA VAL A 175 52.57 0.21 6.08
C VAL A 175 51.13 0.38 5.54
N ALA A 176 50.18 0.29 6.47
CA ALA A 176 48.75 0.46 6.23
C ALA A 176 48.39 1.94 5.99
N ASP A 177 48.19 2.29 4.72
CA ASP A 177 47.54 3.51 4.26
C ASP A 177 46.02 3.45 4.59
N PRO A 178 45.37 4.50 5.13
CA PRO A 178 43.91 4.55 5.30
C PRO A 178 43.13 4.33 3.99
N ALA A 179 43.72 4.61 2.82
CA ALA A 179 43.14 4.23 1.53
C ALA A 179 43.27 2.74 1.22
N SER A 180 44.16 2.01 1.90
CA SER A 180 44.24 0.55 1.84
C SER A 180 43.15 -0.11 2.70
N ALA A 181 42.82 0.45 3.87
CA ALA A 181 41.66 0.02 4.68
C ALA A 181 40.34 0.28 3.96
N ALA A 182 40.18 1.42 3.27
CA ALA A 182 39.03 1.69 2.41
C ALA A 182 38.97 0.75 1.19
N ARG A 183 40.12 0.41 0.58
CA ARG A 183 40.20 -0.59 -0.50
C ARG A 183 39.94 -2.01 -0.01
N VAL A 184 40.33 -2.36 1.22
CA VAL A 184 40.08 -3.66 1.84
C VAL A 184 38.63 -3.77 2.31
N ALA A 185 38.00 -2.69 2.80
CA ALA A 185 36.57 -2.64 3.07
C ALA A 185 35.75 -2.70 1.77
N ALA A 186 36.18 -1.99 0.71
CA ALA A 186 35.58 -2.08 -0.63
C ALA A 186 35.84 -3.46 -1.28
N ALA A 187 36.98 -4.10 -1.03
CA ALA A 187 37.30 -5.44 -1.51
C ALA A 187 36.57 -6.52 -0.71
N ALA A 188 36.35 -6.34 0.59
CA ALA A 188 35.53 -7.21 1.43
C ALA A 188 34.03 -7.07 1.10
N ALA A 189 33.58 -5.85 0.76
CA ALA A 189 32.26 -5.61 0.19
C ALA A 189 32.11 -6.26 -1.20
N ARG A 190 33.15 -6.18 -2.06
CA ARG A 190 33.22 -6.87 -3.36
C ARG A 190 33.33 -8.40 -3.25
N ALA A 191 33.93 -8.92 -2.17
CA ALA A 191 34.07 -10.34 -1.91
C ALA A 191 32.79 -10.97 -1.34
N GLN A 192 31.89 -10.15 -0.77
CA GLN A 192 30.52 -10.53 -0.39
C GLN A 192 29.55 -10.43 -1.57
N THR A 193 29.98 -9.90 -2.71
CA THR A 193 29.19 -9.85 -3.94
C THR A 193 29.33 -11.18 -4.71
N PRO A 194 28.26 -11.98 -4.89
CA PRO A 194 28.33 -13.22 -5.66
C PRO A 194 28.76 -12.94 -7.12
N PRO A 195 29.47 -13.88 -7.78
CA PRO A 195 30.11 -13.66 -9.08
C PRO A 195 29.15 -13.13 -10.16
N ARG A 196 29.65 -12.17 -10.96
CA ARG A 196 28.98 -11.41 -12.04
C ARG A 196 28.65 -12.24 -13.30
N VAL A 197 28.40 -13.53 -13.13
CA VAL A 197 28.04 -14.46 -14.21
C VAL A 197 26.52 -14.36 -14.44
N PRO A 198 26.04 -14.37 -15.69
CA PRO A 198 24.61 -14.50 -15.97
C PRO A 198 24.09 -15.75 -15.26
N LEU A 199 23.14 -15.57 -14.33
CA LEU A 199 22.60 -16.65 -13.49
C LEU A 199 21.86 -17.71 -14.30
N PHE A 200 21.41 -17.32 -15.49
CA PHE A 200 20.73 -18.16 -16.46
C PHE A 200 21.46 -18.06 -17.80
N ALA A 201 21.57 -19.17 -18.53
CA ALA A 201 22.05 -19.14 -19.91
C ALA A 201 21.03 -18.41 -20.80
N SER A 202 21.45 -17.79 -21.90
CA SER A 202 20.53 -17.10 -22.84
C SER A 202 19.47 -18.01 -23.46
N THR A 203 19.67 -19.32 -23.42
CA THR A 203 18.74 -20.36 -23.86
C THR A 203 17.74 -20.81 -22.78
N ASP A 204 17.95 -20.41 -21.51
CA ASP A 204 17.01 -20.71 -20.42
C ASP A 204 15.80 -19.76 -20.53
N PRO A 205 14.55 -20.28 -20.50
CA PRO A 205 13.34 -19.45 -20.60
C PRO A 205 13.23 -18.38 -19.50
N ARG A 206 13.99 -18.51 -18.40
CA ARG A 206 14.00 -17.57 -17.26
C ARG A 206 15.05 -16.48 -17.40
N TYR A 207 16.07 -16.63 -18.26
CA TYR A 207 17.04 -15.56 -18.54
C TYR A 207 16.38 -14.22 -18.85
N PRO A 208 15.42 -14.15 -19.77
CA PRO A 208 14.83 -12.88 -20.13
C PRO A 208 13.86 -12.32 -19.06
N LEU A 209 13.26 -13.17 -18.22
CA LEU A 209 12.57 -12.76 -16.99
C LEU A 209 13.55 -12.14 -15.96
N ALA A 210 14.75 -12.70 -15.82
CA ALA A 210 15.82 -12.09 -15.04
C ALA A 210 16.25 -10.71 -15.59
N VAL A 211 16.32 -10.54 -16.91
CA VAL A 211 16.61 -9.23 -17.52
C VAL A 211 15.49 -8.22 -17.23
N ALA A 212 14.22 -8.63 -17.29
CA ALA A 212 13.09 -7.78 -16.91
C ALA A 212 13.19 -7.30 -15.46
N PHE A 213 13.56 -8.21 -14.55
CA PHE A 213 13.80 -7.89 -13.14
C PHE A 213 14.89 -6.84 -12.94
N TYR A 214 16.05 -7.03 -13.56
CA TYR A 214 17.14 -6.05 -13.49
C TYR A 214 16.73 -4.71 -14.11
N GLY A 215 15.97 -4.73 -15.21
CA GLY A 215 15.41 -3.53 -15.84
C GLY A 215 14.47 -2.74 -14.92
N ARG A 216 13.67 -3.42 -14.10
CA ARG A 216 12.80 -2.81 -13.07
C ARG A 216 13.59 -2.34 -11.85
N ALA A 217 14.55 -3.13 -11.37
CA ALA A 217 15.44 -2.75 -10.28
C ALA A 217 16.19 -1.44 -10.60
N ARG A 218 16.71 -1.31 -11.81
CA ARG A 218 17.33 -0.07 -12.31
C ARG A 218 16.35 1.09 -12.41
N GLN A 219 15.11 0.82 -12.81
CA GLN A 219 14.08 1.85 -12.84
C GLN A 219 13.77 2.40 -11.45
N MET A 220 13.71 1.53 -10.43
CA MET A 220 13.53 1.96 -9.04
C MET A 220 14.68 2.88 -8.60
N VAL A 221 15.93 2.53 -8.90
CA VAL A 221 17.09 3.40 -8.62
C VAL A 221 16.96 4.74 -9.36
N GLY A 222 16.57 4.73 -10.62
CA GLY A 222 16.35 5.95 -11.40
C GLY A 222 15.23 6.84 -10.83
N VAL A 223 14.14 6.25 -10.34
CA VAL A 223 13.05 6.95 -9.65
C VAL A 223 13.58 7.58 -8.35
N LEU A 224 14.33 6.83 -7.55
CA LEU A 224 14.95 7.31 -6.31
C LEU A 224 15.91 8.48 -6.58
N ALA A 225 16.77 8.36 -7.59
CA ALA A 225 17.70 9.43 -7.98
C ALA A 225 16.94 10.71 -8.38
N ARG A 226 15.81 10.60 -9.08
CA ARG A 226 14.95 11.76 -9.41
C ARG A 226 14.31 12.37 -8.17
N MET A 227 13.90 11.58 -7.19
CA MET A 227 13.40 12.10 -5.91
C MET A 227 14.49 12.88 -5.17
N GLN A 228 15.69 12.31 -5.08
CA GLN A 228 16.84 12.93 -4.42
C GLN A 228 17.27 14.22 -5.11
N ALA A 229 17.32 14.24 -6.45
CA ALA A 229 17.56 15.44 -7.25
C ALA A 229 16.51 16.53 -6.95
N ALA A 230 15.22 16.15 -6.91
CA ALA A 230 14.16 17.08 -6.55
C ALA A 230 14.38 17.67 -5.15
N LEU A 231 14.75 16.86 -4.15
CA LEU A 231 15.05 17.33 -2.79
C LEU A 231 16.27 18.27 -2.72
N ARG A 232 17.28 18.06 -3.58
CA ARG A 232 18.43 18.97 -3.71
C ARG A 232 18.09 20.29 -4.40
N GLY A 233 16.85 20.46 -4.88
CA GLY A 233 16.44 21.65 -5.63
C GLY A 233 16.96 21.68 -7.06
N GLU A 234 17.44 20.53 -7.58
CA GLU A 234 17.76 20.36 -8.99
C GLU A 234 16.44 20.36 -9.76
N VAL A 235 16.07 21.52 -10.30
CA VAL A 235 14.76 21.77 -10.90
C VAL A 235 14.56 20.85 -12.10
N THR A 236 13.79 19.78 -11.92
CA THR A 236 13.13 19.07 -13.01
C THR A 236 11.81 19.80 -13.28
N PRO A 237 11.53 20.25 -14.52
CA PRO A 237 10.20 20.77 -14.83
C PRO A 237 9.16 19.71 -14.46
N LEU A 238 8.11 20.12 -13.74
CA LEU A 238 7.06 19.19 -13.36
C LEU A 238 6.43 18.61 -14.63
N PRO A 239 6.14 17.29 -14.66
CA PRO A 239 5.58 16.65 -15.83
C PRO A 239 4.11 17.04 -16.08
N LEU A 240 3.47 17.77 -15.15
CA LEU A 240 2.11 18.27 -15.26
C LEU A 240 2.07 19.77 -14.96
N ALA A 241 1.22 20.48 -15.68
CA ALA A 241 0.92 21.88 -15.40
C ALA A 241 0.05 22.03 -14.14
N ARG A 242 -0.04 23.26 -13.61
CA ARG A 242 -0.76 23.55 -12.35
C ARG A 242 -2.24 23.18 -12.42
N ASP A 243 -2.89 23.54 -13.51
CA ASP A 243 -4.30 23.26 -13.81
C ASP A 243 -4.55 21.75 -13.92
N GLU A 244 -3.64 21.01 -14.57
CA GLU A 244 -3.72 19.55 -14.64
C GLU A 244 -3.57 18.89 -13.26
N LEU A 245 -2.72 19.44 -12.38
CA LEU A 245 -2.57 18.98 -11.00
C LEU A 245 -3.84 19.20 -10.16
N GLN A 246 -4.65 20.24 -10.44
CA GLN A 246 -5.88 20.49 -9.68
C GLN A 246 -6.92 19.39 -9.84
N VAL A 247 -6.92 18.68 -10.97
CA VAL A 247 -7.83 17.55 -11.23
C VAL A 247 -7.59 16.39 -10.25
N PHE A 248 -6.42 16.35 -9.60
CA PHE A 248 -6.06 15.32 -8.64
C PHE A 248 -6.46 15.62 -7.18
N ILE A 249 -7.02 16.81 -6.92
CA ILE A 249 -7.36 17.28 -5.57
C ILE A 249 -8.81 16.95 -5.25
N SER A 250 -9.09 16.60 -4.00
CA SER A 250 -10.44 16.46 -3.48
C SER A 250 -11.16 17.83 -3.50
N PRO A 251 -12.41 17.93 -4.01
CA PRO A 251 -13.13 19.20 -4.02
C PRO A 251 -13.20 19.83 -2.62
N GLU A 252 -12.67 21.05 -2.47
CA GLU A 252 -12.71 21.80 -1.21
C GLU A 252 -14.00 22.62 -1.14
N GLY A 253 -14.85 22.35 -0.14
CA GLY A 253 -16.04 23.15 0.12
C GLY A 253 -17.14 22.41 0.86
N TRP A 254 -18.04 23.18 1.47
CA TRP A 254 -19.23 22.68 2.17
C TRP A 254 -20.50 23.20 1.48
N PRO A 255 -20.73 22.91 0.19
CA PRO A 255 -21.91 23.41 -0.48
C PRO A 255 -23.14 22.80 0.19
N LEU A 256 -24.14 23.62 0.54
CA LEU A 256 -25.40 23.13 1.13
C LEU A 256 -26.09 22.10 0.22
N ALA A 257 -25.84 22.15 -1.09
CA ALA A 257 -26.28 21.15 -2.04
C ALA A 257 -25.76 19.73 -1.73
N ALA A 258 -24.56 19.59 -1.13
CA ALA A 258 -24.03 18.29 -0.72
C ALA A 258 -24.86 17.66 0.41
N LEU A 259 -25.46 18.46 1.31
CA LEU A 259 -26.37 17.96 2.33
C LEU A 259 -27.62 17.37 1.70
N ARG A 260 -28.18 18.02 0.67
CA ARG A 260 -29.39 17.55 -0.04
C ARG A 260 -29.20 16.15 -0.62
N ALA A 261 -28.03 15.85 -1.16
CA ALA A 261 -27.70 14.51 -1.67
C ALA A 261 -27.69 13.43 -0.57
N GLN A 262 -27.50 13.82 0.70
CA GLN A 262 -27.51 12.92 1.84
C GLN A 262 -28.88 12.80 2.52
N LEU A 263 -29.84 13.69 2.26
CA LEU A 263 -31.20 13.65 2.82
C LEU A 263 -32.09 12.57 2.19
N ASN A 264 -31.64 11.32 2.24
CA ASN A 264 -32.43 10.17 1.83
C ASN A 264 -32.13 8.96 2.72
N THR A 265 -33.11 8.08 2.88
CA THR A 265 -33.00 6.89 3.73
C THR A 265 -31.99 5.85 3.22
N ARG A 266 -31.53 5.97 1.97
CA ARG A 266 -30.49 5.10 1.40
C ARG A 266 -29.08 5.59 1.75
N SER A 267 -28.91 6.85 2.14
CA SER A 267 -27.62 7.42 2.54
C SER A 267 -27.13 6.79 3.86
N PRO A 268 -25.88 6.28 3.90
CA PRO A 268 -25.24 5.88 5.15
C PRO A 268 -25.12 7.02 6.16
N ILE A 269 -24.91 8.25 5.68
CA ILE A 269 -24.75 9.45 6.51
C ILE A 269 -26.06 9.79 7.23
N PHE A 270 -27.20 9.80 6.50
CA PHE A 270 -28.51 10.06 7.10
C PHE A 270 -28.88 9.03 8.15
N ARG A 271 -28.68 7.73 7.85
CA ARG A 271 -28.93 6.66 8.82
C ARG A 271 -28.07 6.82 10.08
N HIS A 272 -26.80 7.19 9.92
CA HIS A 272 -25.93 7.46 11.05
C HIS A 272 -26.42 8.66 11.88
N ALA A 273 -26.74 9.79 11.24
CA ALA A 273 -27.25 10.98 11.90
C ALA A 273 -28.53 10.66 12.70
N ALA A 274 -29.50 9.98 12.09
CA ALA A 274 -30.75 9.59 12.77
C ALA A 274 -30.50 8.70 13.99
N ARG A 275 -29.65 7.67 13.86
CA ARG A 275 -29.32 6.78 14.99
C ARG A 275 -28.56 7.51 16.10
N LEU A 276 -27.65 8.42 15.74
CA LEU A 276 -26.88 9.21 16.70
C LEU A 276 -27.80 10.15 17.46
N SER A 277 -28.70 10.86 16.79
CA SER A 277 -29.70 11.70 17.44
C SER A 277 -30.57 10.91 18.42
N LEU A 278 -31.02 9.72 18.04
CA LEU A 278 -31.81 8.85 18.91
C LEU A 278 -31.00 8.35 20.12
N ALA A 279 -29.75 7.91 19.89
CA ALA A 279 -28.86 7.44 20.95
C ALA A 279 -28.54 8.55 21.95
N LEU A 280 -28.26 9.77 21.48
CA LEU A 280 -28.01 10.94 22.33
C LEU A 280 -29.25 11.35 23.10
N GLY A 281 -30.44 11.32 22.47
CA GLY A 281 -31.70 11.60 23.15
C GLY A 281 -31.97 10.62 24.29
N ILE A 282 -31.78 9.31 24.05
CA ILE A 282 -31.94 8.28 25.08
C ILE A 282 -30.88 8.43 26.19
N ALA A 283 -29.63 8.69 25.82
CA ALA A 283 -28.56 8.95 26.79
C ALA A 283 -28.87 10.16 27.68
N TYR A 284 -29.46 11.21 27.11
CA TYR A 284 -29.88 12.39 27.86
C TYR A 284 -30.96 12.05 28.90
N PHE A 285 -32.04 11.36 28.50
CA PHE A 285 -33.10 10.95 29.43
C PHE A 285 -32.63 9.96 30.49
N ILE A 286 -31.73 9.03 30.14
CA ILE A 286 -31.08 8.14 31.12
C ILE A 286 -30.25 8.98 32.10
N GLY A 287 -29.48 9.95 31.62
CA GLY A 287 -28.69 10.86 32.45
C GLY A 287 -29.52 11.64 33.47
N LEU A 288 -30.75 12.03 33.11
CA LEU A 288 -31.69 12.70 34.01
C LEU A 288 -32.30 11.76 35.07
N ALA A 289 -32.47 10.48 34.74
CA ALA A 289 -33.08 9.49 35.63
C ALA A 289 -32.10 8.90 36.66
N LEU A 290 -30.80 9.09 36.44
CA LEU A 290 -29.76 8.52 37.27
C LEU A 290 -29.49 9.35 38.54
N PRO A 291 -29.05 8.73 39.65
CA PRO A 291 -28.91 9.40 40.95
C PRO A 291 -27.64 10.24 41.11
N TRP A 292 -26.66 10.12 40.19
CA TRP A 292 -25.41 10.87 40.24
C TRP A 292 -25.62 12.32 39.76
N ALA A 293 -25.49 13.28 40.68
CA ALA A 293 -25.90 14.68 40.50
C ALA A 293 -24.83 15.59 39.87
N SER A 294 -23.58 15.10 39.73
CA SER A 294 -22.44 15.98 39.47
C SER A 294 -22.31 16.33 37.99
N HIS A 295 -22.46 15.36 37.07
CA HIS A 295 -22.15 15.55 35.65
C HIS A 295 -23.03 14.76 34.64
N PRO A 296 -24.34 15.04 34.52
CA PRO A 296 -25.25 14.29 33.63
C PRO A 296 -24.86 14.30 32.13
N HIS A 297 -24.09 15.30 31.71
CA HIS A 297 -23.63 15.45 30.33
C HIS A 297 -22.51 14.46 29.94
N TRP A 298 -21.86 13.78 30.90
CA TRP A 298 -20.78 12.83 30.62
C TRP A 298 -21.25 11.57 29.90
N LEU A 299 -22.46 11.08 30.19
CA LEU A 299 -23.06 9.97 29.49
C LEU A 299 -23.32 10.31 28.01
N VAL A 300 -23.95 11.46 27.76
CA VAL A 300 -24.23 11.97 26.40
C VAL A 300 -22.92 12.16 25.62
N LEU A 301 -21.90 12.76 26.25
CA LEU A 301 -20.58 12.93 25.65
C LEU A 301 -19.94 11.57 25.32
N SER A 302 -20.07 10.57 26.20
CA SER A 302 -19.51 9.24 25.96
C SER A 302 -20.16 8.56 24.76
N VAL A 303 -21.49 8.65 24.62
CA VAL A 303 -22.19 8.16 23.42
C VAL A 303 -21.73 8.92 22.17
N ALA A 304 -21.67 10.26 22.21
CA ALA A 304 -21.29 11.10 21.08
C ALA A 304 -19.89 10.77 20.54
N VAL A 305 -18.95 10.44 21.42
CA VAL A 305 -17.56 10.19 21.02
C VAL A 305 -17.32 8.73 20.63
N VAL A 306 -18.05 7.78 21.23
CA VAL A 306 -17.92 6.34 20.95
C VAL A 306 -18.65 5.94 19.68
N LEU A 307 -19.87 6.42 19.46
CA LEU A 307 -20.68 6.02 18.30
C LEU A 307 -20.11 6.59 17.00
N ARG A 308 -19.80 5.72 16.03
CA ARG A 308 -19.24 6.08 14.72
C ARG A 308 -20.09 5.56 13.56
N GLY A 309 -19.73 5.96 12.34
CA GLY A 309 -20.49 5.66 11.12
C GLY A 309 -20.61 4.17 10.80
N ASN A 310 -19.57 3.40 11.15
CA ASN A 310 -19.50 1.95 10.98
C ASN A 310 -19.18 1.23 12.31
N LEU A 311 -19.39 -0.09 12.32
CA LEU A 311 -19.25 -0.91 13.52
C LEU A 311 -17.79 -1.05 13.94
N GLU A 312 -16.86 -1.26 12.99
CA GLU A 312 -15.42 -1.37 13.28
C GLU A 312 -14.90 -0.16 14.07
N GLN A 313 -15.18 1.05 13.58
CA GLN A 313 -14.78 2.29 14.25
C GLN A 313 -15.46 2.47 15.60
N THR A 314 -16.72 2.06 15.74
CA THR A 314 -17.43 2.15 17.02
C THR A 314 -16.80 1.20 18.04
N LEU A 315 -16.47 -0.04 17.66
CA LEU A 315 -15.79 -1.00 18.53
C LEU A 315 -14.39 -0.53 18.95
N SER A 316 -13.62 0.01 18.00
CA SER A 316 -12.30 0.60 18.28
C SER A 316 -12.44 1.78 19.26
N ARG A 317 -13.33 2.75 18.97
CA ARG A 317 -13.56 3.90 19.85
C ARG A 317 -14.10 3.51 21.21
N ARG A 318 -14.97 2.49 21.29
CA ARG A 318 -15.50 1.94 22.54
C ARG A 318 -14.37 1.42 23.41
N ASN A 319 -13.51 0.57 22.85
CA ASN A 319 -12.40 -0.04 23.58
C ASN A 319 -11.40 1.03 24.04
N ASP A 320 -10.99 1.93 23.16
CA ASP A 320 -10.08 3.04 23.48
C ASP A 320 -10.66 3.97 24.55
N ARG A 321 -11.97 4.26 24.46
CA ARG A 321 -12.63 5.15 25.42
C ARG A 321 -12.71 4.52 26.79
N VAL A 322 -13.15 3.26 26.90
CA VAL A 322 -13.24 2.55 28.18
C VAL A 322 -11.86 2.39 28.79
N LEU A 323 -10.89 1.84 28.05
CA LEU A 323 -9.52 1.64 28.56
C LEU A 323 -8.85 2.95 28.92
N GLY A 324 -8.96 3.96 28.07
CA GLY A 324 -8.40 5.29 28.32
C GLY A 324 -8.99 5.91 29.58
N THR A 325 -10.31 5.85 29.76
CA THR A 325 -10.94 6.36 30.97
C THR A 325 -10.49 5.61 32.22
N MET A 326 -10.34 4.29 32.19
CA MET A 326 -9.81 3.53 33.33
C MET A 326 -8.39 3.98 33.71
N ILE A 327 -7.50 4.12 32.71
CA ILE A 327 -6.13 4.61 32.90
C ILE A 327 -6.14 6.02 33.48
N GLY A 328 -6.94 6.92 32.91
CA GLY A 328 -7.05 8.30 33.39
C GLY A 328 -7.61 8.40 34.80
N CYS A 329 -8.61 7.59 35.15
CA CYS A 329 -9.17 7.53 36.49
C CYS A 329 -8.13 7.05 37.51
N LEU A 330 -7.36 6.01 37.19
CA LEU A 330 -6.28 5.52 38.04
C LEU A 330 -5.22 6.60 38.27
N LEU A 331 -4.79 7.29 37.21
CA LEU A 331 -3.82 8.38 37.31
C LEU A 331 -4.33 9.50 38.21
N VAL A 332 -5.60 9.90 38.07
CA VAL A 332 -6.17 10.96 38.91
C VAL A 332 -6.28 10.53 40.37
N LEU A 333 -6.65 9.28 40.66
CA LEU A 333 -6.69 8.78 42.04
C LEU A 333 -5.30 8.85 42.70
N VAL A 334 -4.24 8.46 41.97
CA VAL A 334 -2.85 8.56 42.45
C VAL A 334 -2.45 10.03 42.65
N LEU A 335 -2.72 10.90 41.67
CA LEU A 335 -2.38 12.31 41.73
C LEU A 335 -3.14 13.07 42.82
N ALA A 336 -4.43 12.79 43.02
CA ALA A 336 -5.24 13.42 44.05
C ALA A 336 -4.84 12.94 45.46
N ARG A 337 -4.39 11.68 45.61
CA ARG A 337 -4.02 11.12 46.91
C ARG A 337 -2.62 11.51 47.38
N PHE A 338 -1.67 11.64 46.45
CA PHE A 338 -0.25 11.81 46.75
C PHE A 338 0.37 13.07 46.14
N GLY A 339 -0.30 13.72 45.18
CA GLY A 339 0.23 14.85 44.45
C GLY A 339 0.12 16.15 45.26
N PRO A 340 1.23 16.87 45.50
CA PRO A 340 1.16 18.23 45.99
C PRO A 340 0.46 19.14 44.96
N PRO A 341 -0.13 20.28 45.38
CA PRO A 341 -0.97 21.11 44.51
C PRO A 341 -0.32 21.52 43.19
N TRP A 342 0.99 21.81 43.18
CA TRP A 342 1.70 22.17 41.96
C TRP A 342 1.82 21.00 40.97
N ILE A 343 2.02 19.75 41.43
CA ILE A 343 2.06 18.57 40.55
C ILE A 343 0.69 18.34 39.92
N THR A 344 -0.39 18.45 40.70
CA THR A 344 -1.76 18.28 40.16
C THR A 344 -2.09 19.33 39.09
N THR A 345 -1.61 20.57 39.28
CA THR A 345 -1.77 21.66 38.30
C THR A 345 -0.98 21.40 37.03
N VAL A 346 0.30 21.00 37.14
CA VAL A 346 1.13 20.65 35.98
C VAL A 346 0.54 19.44 35.24
N ALA A 347 0.10 18.41 35.96
CA ALA A 347 -0.54 17.24 35.37
C ALA A 347 -1.82 17.60 34.62
N PHE A 348 -2.64 18.52 35.16
CA PHE A 348 -3.81 19.06 34.47
C PHE A 348 -3.42 19.76 33.15
N LEU A 349 -2.45 20.67 33.17
CA LEU A 349 -2.01 21.41 31.97
C LEU A 349 -1.46 20.47 30.89
N LEU A 350 -0.64 19.49 31.28
CA LEU A 350 -0.14 18.46 30.36
C LEU A 350 -1.29 17.62 29.80
N ALA A 351 -2.26 17.23 30.62
CA ALA A 351 -3.42 16.47 30.18
C ALA A 351 -4.26 17.24 29.15
N VAL A 352 -4.45 18.56 29.30
CA VAL A 352 -5.12 19.41 28.31
C VAL A 352 -4.37 19.37 26.97
N GLY A 353 -3.06 19.59 26.98
CA GLY A 353 -2.24 19.59 25.77
C GLY A 353 -2.23 18.23 25.08
N ILE A 354 -2.02 17.14 25.84
CA ILE A 354 -1.99 15.77 25.30
C ILE A 354 -3.36 15.37 24.74
N ALA A 355 -4.47 15.70 25.43
CA ALA A 355 -5.81 15.35 24.99
C ALA A 355 -6.10 15.90 23.58
N HIS A 356 -5.78 17.18 23.34
CA HIS A 356 -6.02 17.84 22.05
C HIS A 356 -5.03 17.37 20.98
N SER A 357 -3.73 17.29 21.29
CA SER A 357 -2.68 16.94 20.33
C SER A 357 -2.80 15.52 19.76
N PHE A 358 -3.31 14.56 20.54
CA PHE A 358 -3.38 13.15 20.12
C PHE A 358 -4.72 12.73 19.53
N THR A 359 -5.68 13.65 19.36
CA THR A 359 -7.07 13.35 18.95
C THR A 359 -7.16 12.54 17.66
N THR A 360 -6.28 12.84 16.71
CA THR A 360 -6.20 12.20 15.39
C THR A 360 -5.13 11.09 15.31
N ALA A 361 -4.21 11.01 16.28
CA ALA A 361 -3.09 10.08 16.25
C ALA A 361 -3.38 8.78 17.02
N ARG A 362 -3.69 8.87 18.31
CA ARG A 362 -3.91 7.71 19.18
C ARG A 362 -5.02 8.03 20.18
N TYR A 363 -6.24 7.62 19.84
CA TYR A 363 -7.40 8.03 20.62
C TYR A 363 -7.40 7.49 22.06
N LEU A 364 -6.80 6.31 22.32
CA LEU A 364 -6.56 5.82 23.68
C LEU A 364 -5.85 6.88 24.57
N VAL A 365 -4.81 7.52 24.03
CA VAL A 365 -4.02 8.55 24.74
C VAL A 365 -4.90 9.78 24.98
N THR A 366 -5.65 10.21 23.98
CA THR A 366 -6.64 11.29 24.13
C THR A 366 -7.69 10.97 25.18
N ALA A 367 -8.23 9.76 25.21
CA ALA A 367 -9.26 9.36 26.17
C ALA A 367 -8.73 9.33 27.62
N ALA A 368 -7.49 8.85 27.81
CA ALA A 368 -6.82 8.89 29.11
C ALA A 368 -6.55 10.32 29.57
N ALA A 369 -5.88 11.12 28.73
CA ALA A 369 -5.57 12.52 29.05
C ALA A 369 -6.84 13.35 29.26
N ALA A 370 -7.88 13.19 28.44
CA ALA A 370 -9.15 13.89 28.62
C ALA A 370 -9.86 13.49 29.93
N SER A 371 -9.70 12.25 30.38
CA SER A 371 -10.25 11.80 31.67
C SER A 371 -9.46 12.40 32.84
N VAL A 372 -8.12 12.47 32.73
CA VAL A 372 -7.27 13.19 33.70
C VAL A 372 -7.66 14.66 33.78
N MET A 373 -7.75 15.33 32.63
CA MET A 373 -8.15 16.73 32.52
C MET A 373 -9.51 16.98 33.19
N ALA A 374 -10.55 16.23 32.83
CA ALA A 374 -11.90 16.47 33.32
C ALA A 374 -12.03 16.21 34.83
N LEU A 375 -11.45 15.10 35.34
CA LEU A 375 -11.54 14.77 36.76
C LEU A 375 -10.64 15.64 37.63
N MET A 376 -9.46 16.05 37.14
CA MET A 376 -8.60 16.98 37.86
C MET A 376 -9.24 18.36 37.93
N GLN A 377 -9.90 18.81 36.84
CA GLN A 377 -10.69 20.04 36.87
C GLN A 377 -11.80 19.97 37.93
N ALA A 378 -12.52 18.85 38.03
CA ALA A 378 -13.54 18.65 39.06
C ALA A 378 -12.94 18.64 40.49
N HIS A 379 -11.81 17.95 40.68
CA HIS A 379 -11.10 17.90 41.96
C HIS A 379 -10.62 19.28 42.42
N MET A 380 -10.06 20.08 41.51
CA MET A 380 -9.57 21.44 41.80
C MET A 380 -10.72 22.43 42.05
N ALA A 381 -11.88 22.24 41.42
CA ALA A 381 -13.05 23.09 41.61
C ALA A 381 -13.72 22.91 42.98
N ALA A 382 -13.67 21.70 43.55
CA ALA A 382 -14.21 21.40 44.87
C ALA A 382 -13.24 20.50 45.68
N PRO A 383 -12.16 21.06 46.24
CA PRO A 383 -11.19 20.31 47.03
C PRO A 383 -11.85 19.69 48.27
N GLY A 384 -11.64 18.39 48.51
CA GLY A 384 -12.12 17.68 49.71
C GLY A 384 -13.47 16.96 49.57
N ALA A 385 -14.14 17.02 48.42
CA ALA A 385 -15.29 16.16 48.13
C ALA A 385 -14.86 14.68 48.13
N ALA A 386 -15.52 13.83 48.94
CA ALA A 386 -15.13 12.43 49.17
C ALA A 386 -15.10 11.57 47.89
N ASN A 387 -15.85 11.93 46.86
CA ASN A 387 -15.82 11.33 45.52
C ASN A 387 -16.00 12.42 44.46
N PHE A 388 -14.92 12.87 43.82
CA PHE A 388 -14.98 13.86 42.71
C PHE A 388 -15.45 13.23 41.37
N GLY A 389 -16.38 12.27 41.44
CA GLY A 389 -17.04 11.72 40.26
C GLY A 389 -16.28 10.60 39.52
N VAL A 390 -15.23 10.00 40.08
CA VAL A 390 -14.48 8.90 39.41
C VAL A 390 -15.38 7.70 39.10
N ALA A 391 -16.17 7.25 40.07
CA ALA A 391 -17.11 6.14 39.88
C ALA A 391 -18.20 6.49 38.86
N GLU A 392 -18.76 7.72 38.95
CA GLU A 392 -19.73 8.24 37.97
C GLU A 392 -19.13 8.23 36.56
N ARG A 393 -17.88 8.67 36.42
CA ARG A 393 -17.18 8.74 35.13
C ARG A 393 -16.98 7.37 34.49
N ILE A 394 -16.57 6.39 35.29
CA ILE A 394 -16.41 5.01 34.82
C ILE A 394 -17.76 4.45 34.39
N ALA A 395 -18.79 4.62 35.23
CA ALA A 395 -20.14 4.14 34.94
C ALA A 395 -20.71 4.77 33.66
N ASP A 396 -20.64 6.10 33.52
CA ASP A 396 -21.09 6.83 32.33
C ASP A 396 -20.36 6.40 31.06
N THR A 397 -19.07 6.13 31.18
CA THR A 397 -18.25 5.69 30.05
C THR A 397 -18.66 4.29 29.61
N VAL A 398 -18.88 3.36 30.55
CA VAL A 398 -19.34 2.00 30.26
C VAL A 398 -20.77 2.00 29.72
N MET A 399 -21.68 2.76 30.33
CA MET A 399 -23.06 2.91 29.86
C MET A 399 -23.10 3.55 28.47
N GLY A 400 -22.35 4.62 28.24
CA GLY A 400 -22.26 5.28 26.94
C GLY A 400 -21.64 4.36 25.87
N ALA A 401 -20.63 3.59 26.24
CA ALA A 401 -20.04 2.56 25.38
C ALA A 401 -21.04 1.46 25.02
N ALA A 402 -21.83 0.99 25.99
CA ALA A 402 -22.87 -0.02 25.78
C ALA A 402 -24.01 0.50 24.89
N LEU A 403 -24.49 1.73 25.15
CA LEU A 403 -25.49 2.39 24.31
C LEU A 403 -25.00 2.56 22.88
N ALA A 404 -23.81 3.13 22.68
CA ALA A 404 -23.23 3.31 21.35
C ALA A 404 -23.07 1.96 20.60
N TRP A 405 -22.63 0.92 21.30
CA TRP A 405 -22.54 -0.42 20.73
C TRP A 405 -23.91 -0.98 20.33
N GLY A 406 -24.92 -0.88 21.20
CA GLY A 406 -26.29 -1.30 20.88
C GLY A 406 -26.89 -0.53 19.70
N PHE A 407 -26.73 0.80 19.69
CA PHE A 407 -27.18 1.66 18.60
C PHE A 407 -26.43 1.42 17.28
N SER A 408 -25.28 0.74 17.29
CA SER A 408 -24.62 0.33 16.05
C SER A 408 -25.45 -0.67 15.24
N TYR A 409 -26.36 -1.40 15.89
CA TYR A 409 -27.29 -2.35 15.27
C TYR A 409 -28.67 -1.74 14.95
N VAL A 410 -28.91 -0.48 15.32
CA VAL A 410 -30.13 0.24 14.98
C VAL A 410 -29.96 0.87 13.60
N TRP A 411 -30.68 0.34 12.62
CA TRP A 411 -30.64 0.77 11.22
C TRP A 411 -29.22 0.87 10.60
N PRO A 412 -28.41 -0.21 10.69
CA PRO A 412 -27.03 -0.19 10.22
C PRO A 412 -26.96 -0.03 8.70
N TRP A 413 -25.80 0.34 8.19
CA TRP A 413 -25.42 0.19 6.79
C TRP A 413 -24.29 -0.85 6.71
N TRP A 414 -24.65 -2.08 6.32
CA TRP A 414 -23.72 -3.20 6.16
C TRP A 414 -23.03 -3.14 4.80
N GLU A 415 -21.74 -3.48 4.75
CA GLU A 415 -20.93 -3.38 3.54
C GLU A 415 -21.49 -4.20 2.36
N ARG A 416 -22.16 -5.34 2.64
CA ARG A 416 -22.83 -6.16 1.63
C ARG A 416 -23.78 -5.37 0.71
N ARG A 417 -24.43 -4.31 1.21
CA ARG A 417 -25.34 -3.48 0.40
C ARG A 417 -24.61 -2.58 -0.61
N GLY A 418 -23.36 -2.22 -0.33
CA GLY A 418 -22.55 -1.35 -1.18
C GLY A 418 -21.68 -2.09 -2.19
N ILE A 419 -21.38 -3.37 -1.94
CA ILE A 419 -20.33 -4.09 -2.65
C ILE A 419 -20.57 -4.20 -4.17
N GLY A 420 -21.82 -4.37 -4.61
CA GLY A 420 -22.13 -4.42 -6.04
C GLY A 420 -21.74 -3.13 -6.76
N LYS A 421 -22.08 -1.97 -6.20
CA LYS A 421 -21.70 -0.67 -6.78
C LYS A 421 -20.20 -0.44 -6.75
N LEU A 422 -19.51 -0.93 -5.73
CA LEU A 422 -18.05 -0.88 -5.65
C LEU A 422 -17.41 -1.73 -6.75
N ASN A 423 -17.94 -2.94 -6.98
CA ASN A 423 -17.52 -3.81 -8.07
C ASN A 423 -17.74 -3.14 -9.45
N ASP A 424 -18.91 -2.55 -9.68
CA ASP A 424 -19.20 -1.82 -10.92
C ASP A 424 -18.21 -0.66 -11.13
N ARG A 425 -17.88 0.08 -10.06
CA ARG A 425 -16.88 1.15 -10.11
C ARG A 425 -15.50 0.60 -10.47
N VAL A 426 -15.07 -0.51 -9.87
CA VAL A 426 -13.79 -1.16 -10.18
C VAL A 426 -13.75 -1.57 -11.65
N LEU A 427 -14.75 -2.33 -12.13
CA LEU A 427 -14.79 -2.75 -13.54
C LEU A 427 -14.80 -1.55 -14.49
N LYS A 428 -15.56 -0.49 -14.19
CA LYS A 428 -15.57 0.74 -14.99
C LYS A 428 -14.19 1.41 -15.03
N SER A 429 -13.53 1.53 -13.88
CA SER A 429 -12.21 2.14 -13.77
C SER A 429 -11.14 1.32 -14.50
N LEU A 430 -11.19 -0.02 -14.40
CA LEU A 430 -10.28 -0.92 -15.10
C LEU A 430 -10.42 -0.79 -16.62
N ARG A 431 -11.65 -0.75 -17.15
CA ARG A 431 -11.89 -0.51 -18.59
C ARG A 431 -11.26 0.81 -19.05
N ALA A 432 -11.45 1.88 -18.28
CA ALA A 432 -10.88 3.19 -18.60
C ALA A 432 -9.34 3.15 -18.59
N LEU A 433 -8.73 2.49 -17.59
CA LEU A 433 -7.28 2.32 -17.53
C LEU A 433 -6.77 1.49 -18.72
N THR A 434 -7.44 0.39 -19.07
CA THR A 434 -7.10 -0.42 -20.25
C THR A 434 -7.10 0.43 -21.52
N SER A 435 -8.15 1.22 -21.75
CA SER A 435 -8.24 2.06 -22.95
C SER A 435 -7.09 3.06 -23.06
N GLU A 436 -6.68 3.67 -21.94
CA GLU A 436 -5.57 4.62 -21.92
C GLU A 436 -4.20 3.92 -22.02
N VAL A 437 -4.02 2.73 -21.44
CA VAL A 437 -2.77 1.96 -21.52
C VAL A 437 -2.53 1.40 -22.93
N MET A 438 -3.60 0.97 -23.60
CA MET A 438 -3.52 0.43 -24.96
C MET A 438 -3.40 1.52 -26.03
N ARG A 439 -3.45 2.80 -25.62
CA ARG A 439 -3.19 3.91 -26.54
C ARG A 439 -1.68 4.12 -26.67
N LEU A 440 -1.23 4.29 -27.90
CA LEU A 440 0.16 4.64 -28.17
C LEU A 440 0.51 5.99 -27.50
N PRO A 441 1.65 6.09 -26.80
CA PRO A 441 2.10 7.34 -26.20
C PRO A 441 2.31 8.43 -27.27
N ASP A 442 1.78 9.62 -27.03
CA ASP A 442 2.05 10.79 -27.88
C ASP A 442 3.37 11.43 -27.45
N PRO A 443 4.41 11.48 -28.31
CA PRO A 443 5.71 12.01 -27.93
C PRO A 443 5.62 13.46 -27.42
N GLY A 444 6.15 13.70 -26.22
CA GLY A 444 6.23 15.05 -25.64
C GLY A 444 4.95 15.59 -25.00
N LYS A 445 3.84 14.84 -24.99
CA LYS A 445 2.63 15.22 -24.25
C LYS A 445 2.50 14.47 -22.92
N PRO A 446 2.13 15.17 -21.83
CA PRO A 446 1.89 14.50 -20.56
C PRO A 446 0.62 13.64 -20.63
N ASP A 447 0.72 12.45 -20.05
CA ASP A 447 -0.35 11.44 -20.11
C ASP A 447 -1.36 11.62 -18.97
N LEU A 448 -2.03 12.78 -18.96
CA LEU A 448 -2.97 13.17 -17.90
C LEU A 448 -4.11 12.16 -17.75
N LYS A 449 -4.70 11.73 -18.87
CA LYS A 449 -5.82 10.78 -18.88
C LYS A 449 -5.42 9.42 -18.31
N LEU A 450 -4.27 8.89 -18.69
CA LEU A 450 -3.75 7.65 -18.09
C LEU A 450 -3.52 7.80 -16.59
N ARG A 451 -2.94 8.92 -16.13
CA ARG A 451 -2.70 9.16 -14.71
C ARG A 451 -3.99 9.25 -13.90
N LEU A 452 -5.03 9.88 -14.47
CA LEU A 452 -6.36 9.96 -13.85
C LEU A 452 -7.04 8.59 -13.83
N ALA A 453 -7.04 7.85 -14.94
CA ALA A 453 -7.60 6.50 -15.00
C ALA A 453 -6.91 5.56 -13.99
N ARG A 454 -5.58 5.66 -13.87
CA ARG A 454 -4.79 4.93 -12.88
C ARG A 454 -5.20 5.26 -11.45
N ARG A 455 -5.32 6.56 -11.12
CA ARG A 455 -5.79 7.01 -9.81
C ARG A 455 -7.16 6.41 -9.49
N GLU A 456 -8.10 6.49 -10.43
CA GLU A 456 -9.47 5.99 -10.22
C GLU A 456 -9.52 4.48 -9.99
N VAL A 457 -8.66 3.69 -10.66
CA VAL A 457 -8.55 2.25 -10.37
C VAL A 457 -8.03 2.02 -8.96
N TYR A 458 -6.95 2.68 -8.54
CA TYR A 458 -6.43 2.52 -7.18
C TYR A 458 -7.45 2.95 -6.13
N GLU A 459 -8.17 4.05 -6.34
CA GLU A 459 -9.24 4.47 -5.43
C GLU A 459 -10.40 3.46 -5.37
N ALA A 460 -10.82 2.91 -6.51
CA ALA A 460 -11.90 1.94 -6.57
C ALA A 460 -11.50 0.61 -5.90
N VAL A 461 -10.30 0.11 -6.17
CA VAL A 461 -9.73 -1.10 -5.55
C VAL A 461 -9.52 -0.87 -4.05
N GLY A 462 -8.97 0.28 -3.66
CA GLY A 462 -8.80 0.70 -2.28
C GLY A 462 -10.13 0.75 -1.52
N ALA A 463 -11.20 1.21 -2.15
CA ALA A 463 -12.53 1.21 -1.54
C ALA A 463 -13.08 -0.21 -1.27
N ILE A 464 -12.77 -1.19 -2.13
CA ILE A 464 -13.06 -2.62 -1.88
C ILE A 464 -12.21 -3.15 -0.73
N ALA A 465 -10.91 -2.84 -0.72
CA ALA A 465 -9.99 -3.22 0.34
C ALA A 465 -10.45 -2.69 1.72
N SER A 466 -10.86 -1.42 1.79
CA SER A 466 -11.44 -0.84 3.02
C SER A 466 -12.78 -1.47 3.38
N ALA A 467 -13.63 -1.82 2.42
CA ALA A 467 -14.88 -2.54 2.69
C ALA A 467 -14.61 -3.95 3.26
N ALA A 468 -13.59 -4.65 2.74
CA ALA A 468 -13.13 -5.94 3.25
C ALA A 468 -12.62 -5.83 4.70
N GLN A 469 -11.91 -4.76 5.03
CA GLN A 469 -11.50 -4.49 6.41
C GLN A 469 -12.71 -4.26 7.33
N ARG A 470 -13.64 -3.37 6.95
CA ARG A 470 -14.80 -3.01 7.77
C ARG A 470 -15.74 -4.18 8.03
N THR A 471 -15.99 -5.01 7.01
CA THR A 471 -16.92 -6.13 7.14
C THR A 471 -16.37 -7.26 8.03
N SER A 472 -15.05 -7.31 8.29
CA SER A 472 -14.46 -8.27 9.24
C SER A 472 -15.02 -8.09 10.67
N ALA A 473 -15.38 -6.87 11.05
CA ALA A 473 -15.98 -6.54 12.34
C ALA A 473 -17.51 -6.75 12.37
N GLU A 474 -18.15 -6.99 11.23
CA GLU A 474 -19.60 -7.19 11.13
C GLU A 474 -20.03 -8.58 11.62
N PRO A 475 -21.31 -8.80 11.96
CA PRO A 475 -21.85 -10.13 12.26
C PRO A 475 -21.77 -11.09 11.07
N GLU A 476 -21.51 -12.37 11.31
CA GLU A 476 -21.27 -13.38 10.27
C GLU A 476 -22.39 -13.47 9.22
N SER A 477 -23.65 -13.31 9.63
CA SER A 477 -24.81 -13.35 8.72
C SER A 477 -24.78 -12.27 7.64
N VAL A 478 -24.12 -11.13 7.89
CA VAL A 478 -24.09 -9.98 6.97
C VAL A 478 -22.73 -9.77 6.31
N ARG A 479 -21.68 -10.50 6.72
CA ARG A 479 -20.32 -10.37 6.17
C ARG A 479 -20.25 -10.67 4.68
N VAL A 480 -19.50 -9.85 3.94
CA VAL A 480 -19.18 -10.15 2.55
C VAL A 480 -18.27 -11.41 2.47
N PRO A 481 -18.34 -12.24 1.42
CA PRO A 481 -17.43 -13.37 1.28
C PRO A 481 -15.97 -12.93 1.18
N MET A 482 -15.20 -13.09 2.26
CA MET A 482 -13.81 -12.61 2.36
C MET A 482 -12.88 -13.25 1.35
N TYR A 483 -13.04 -14.54 1.08
CA TYR A 483 -12.25 -15.24 0.08
C TYR A 483 -12.47 -14.66 -1.32
N ALA A 484 -13.72 -14.41 -1.72
CA ALA A 484 -14.02 -13.83 -3.02
C ALA A 484 -13.50 -12.39 -3.15
N LEU A 485 -13.56 -11.58 -2.09
CA LEU A 485 -12.95 -10.25 -2.10
C LEU A 485 -11.43 -10.31 -2.20
N ALA A 486 -10.79 -11.23 -1.47
CA ALA A 486 -9.35 -11.45 -1.55
C ALA A 486 -8.93 -11.81 -2.98
N GLU A 487 -9.61 -12.80 -3.57
CA GLU A 487 -9.35 -13.25 -4.92
C GLU A 487 -9.57 -12.13 -5.94
N MET A 488 -10.65 -11.36 -5.80
CA MET A 488 -10.90 -10.20 -6.64
C MET A 488 -9.78 -9.15 -6.53
N LEU A 489 -9.34 -8.82 -5.31
CA LEU A 489 -8.26 -7.86 -5.09
C LEU A 489 -6.96 -8.36 -5.72
N THR A 490 -6.62 -9.63 -5.53
CA THR A 490 -5.45 -10.26 -6.17
C THR A 490 -5.55 -10.19 -7.70
N ARG A 491 -6.70 -10.56 -8.29
CA ARG A 491 -6.90 -10.49 -9.75
C ARG A 491 -6.81 -9.05 -10.29
N CYS A 492 -7.38 -8.08 -9.58
CA CYS A 492 -7.27 -6.66 -9.93
C CYS A 492 -5.80 -6.20 -9.90
N HIS A 493 -5.06 -6.60 -8.87
CA HIS A 493 -3.65 -6.27 -8.71
C HIS A 493 -2.79 -6.86 -9.81
N VAL A 494 -3.00 -8.14 -10.14
CA VAL A 494 -2.32 -8.81 -11.25
C VAL A 494 -2.59 -8.10 -12.57
N LEU A 495 -3.85 -7.77 -12.85
CA LEU A 495 -4.22 -7.04 -14.06
C LEU A 495 -3.57 -5.65 -14.11
N MET A 496 -3.59 -4.89 -13.01
CA MET A 496 -2.92 -3.60 -12.94
C MET A 496 -1.41 -3.72 -13.21
N ALA A 497 -0.76 -4.71 -12.62
CA ALA A 497 0.66 -4.96 -12.81
C ALA A 497 1.00 -5.31 -14.28
N GLN A 498 0.15 -6.10 -14.95
CA GLN A 498 0.28 -6.41 -16.38
C GLN A 498 0.11 -5.15 -17.24
N LEU A 499 -0.89 -4.32 -16.95
CA LEU A 499 -1.11 -3.04 -17.65
C LEU A 499 0.06 -2.07 -17.48
N VAL A 500 0.64 -2.01 -16.28
CA VAL A 500 1.87 -1.24 -16.03
C VAL A 500 3.04 -1.81 -16.84
N ALA A 501 3.23 -3.13 -16.88
CA ALA A 501 4.28 -3.77 -17.66
C ALA A 501 4.17 -3.42 -19.16
N VAL A 502 2.96 -3.47 -19.74
CA VAL A 502 2.70 -3.03 -21.11
C VAL A 502 3.12 -1.57 -21.30
N ARG A 503 2.73 -0.68 -20.39
CA ARG A 503 3.09 0.74 -20.49
C ARG A 503 4.59 0.97 -20.43
N LEU A 504 5.32 0.24 -19.59
CA LEU A 504 6.77 0.30 -19.48
C LEU A 504 7.46 -0.20 -20.76
N LEU A 505 6.93 -1.26 -21.37
CA LEU A 505 7.42 -1.77 -22.65
C LEU A 505 7.24 -0.74 -23.77
N LEU A 506 6.04 -0.16 -23.90
CA LEU A 506 5.75 0.87 -24.91
C LEU A 506 6.64 2.11 -24.72
N ALA A 507 6.85 2.55 -23.47
CA ALA A 507 7.69 3.71 -23.18
C ALA A 507 9.17 3.48 -23.54
N ARG A 508 9.70 2.29 -23.28
CA ARG A 508 11.12 1.99 -23.54
C ARG A 508 11.40 1.61 -24.99
N ARG A 509 10.44 1.02 -25.68
CA ARG A 509 10.63 0.42 -27.01
C ARG A 509 9.85 1.09 -28.12
N GLY A 510 9.24 2.25 -27.86
CA GLY A 510 8.53 3.03 -28.88
C GLY A 510 9.32 3.18 -30.19
N ALA A 511 10.64 3.38 -30.11
CA ALA A 511 11.51 3.54 -31.28
C ALA A 511 11.79 2.23 -32.06
N GLN A 512 11.55 1.06 -31.45
CA GLN A 512 11.79 -0.26 -32.03
C GLN A 512 10.51 -0.94 -32.55
N LEU A 513 9.35 -0.30 -32.33
CA LEU A 513 8.05 -0.86 -32.68
C LEU A 513 7.66 -0.45 -34.11
N GLU A 514 7.20 -1.43 -34.89
CA GLU A 514 6.43 -1.16 -36.10
C GLU A 514 5.05 -0.61 -35.71
N TRP A 515 4.85 0.68 -35.94
CA TRP A 515 3.71 1.44 -35.41
C TRP A 515 2.35 0.86 -35.82
N GLU A 516 2.19 0.42 -37.06
CA GLU A 516 0.92 -0.14 -37.57
C GLU A 516 0.59 -1.48 -36.91
N VAL A 517 1.57 -2.38 -36.81
CA VAL A 517 1.40 -3.70 -36.17
C VAL A 517 1.13 -3.52 -34.68
N ALA A 518 1.90 -2.68 -34.00
CA ALA A 518 1.72 -2.39 -32.59
C ALA A 518 0.33 -1.80 -32.31
N GLN A 519 -0.13 -0.84 -33.13
CA GLN A 519 -1.45 -0.24 -32.96
C GLN A 519 -2.57 -1.27 -33.12
N LYS A 520 -2.48 -2.17 -34.11
CA LYS A 520 -3.46 -3.23 -34.31
C LYS A 520 -3.52 -4.18 -33.12
N VAL A 521 -2.37 -4.70 -32.67
CA VAL A 521 -2.30 -5.63 -31.53
C VAL A 521 -2.84 -4.99 -30.26
N LEU A 522 -2.51 -3.72 -29.99
CA LEU A 522 -3.04 -3.00 -28.83
C LEU A 522 -4.56 -2.78 -28.92
N THR A 523 -5.09 -2.53 -30.11
CA THR A 523 -6.53 -2.36 -30.33
C THR A 523 -7.27 -3.68 -30.12
N ASP A 524 -6.77 -4.77 -30.69
CA ASP A 524 -7.36 -6.11 -30.55
C ASP A 524 -7.33 -6.56 -29.08
N ALA A 525 -6.21 -6.33 -28.37
CA ALA A 525 -6.09 -6.61 -26.95
C ALA A 525 -7.05 -5.76 -26.09
N CYS A 526 -7.25 -4.49 -26.44
CA CYS A 526 -8.21 -3.60 -25.77
C CYS A 526 -9.63 -4.14 -25.88
N VAL A 527 -10.05 -4.55 -27.08
CA VAL A 527 -11.38 -5.13 -27.34
C VAL A 527 -11.57 -6.44 -26.57
N ALA A 528 -10.59 -7.35 -26.61
CA ALA A 528 -10.65 -8.61 -25.88
C ALA A 528 -10.78 -8.41 -24.36
N LEU A 529 -10.01 -7.47 -23.81
CA LEU A 529 -10.04 -7.19 -22.36
C LEU A 529 -11.33 -6.48 -21.94
N HIS A 530 -11.87 -5.58 -22.76
CA HIS A 530 -13.19 -4.99 -22.52
C HIS A 530 -14.28 -6.05 -22.49
N HIS A 531 -14.28 -6.97 -23.45
CA HIS A 531 -15.23 -8.09 -23.48
C HIS A 531 -15.12 -8.98 -22.23
N ALA A 532 -13.90 -9.28 -21.77
CA ALA A 532 -13.69 -10.07 -20.55
C ALA A 532 -14.19 -9.34 -19.29
N LEU A 533 -14.02 -8.02 -19.21
CA LEU A 533 -14.51 -7.20 -18.08
C LEU A 533 -16.04 -7.01 -18.10
N ASP A 534 -16.67 -7.04 -19.27
CA ASP A 534 -18.12 -6.98 -19.45
C ASP A 534 -18.82 -8.29 -19.11
N ASN A 535 -18.14 -9.42 -19.34
CA ASN A 535 -18.69 -10.76 -19.17
C ASN A 535 -17.92 -11.60 -18.14
N PRO A 536 -17.84 -11.17 -16.86
CA PRO A 536 -17.04 -11.85 -15.83
C PRO A 536 -17.53 -13.27 -15.48
N GLY A 537 -18.70 -13.69 -15.99
CA GLY A 537 -19.32 -14.99 -15.74
C GLY A 537 -19.19 -16.03 -16.87
N VAL A 538 -18.66 -15.67 -18.05
CA VAL A 538 -18.42 -16.63 -19.15
C VAL A 538 -17.00 -17.20 -19.01
N GLY A 539 -16.72 -17.76 -17.84
CA GLY A 539 -15.61 -18.69 -17.67
C GLY A 539 -16.15 -20.10 -17.84
N THR A 540 -15.73 -20.80 -18.89
CA THR A 540 -15.94 -22.24 -19.03
C THR A 540 -15.49 -22.92 -17.74
N SER A 541 -16.43 -23.50 -16.99
CA SER A 541 -16.08 -24.36 -15.86
C SER A 541 -15.25 -25.53 -16.40
N PRO A 542 -14.08 -25.86 -15.83
CA PRO A 542 -13.37 -27.07 -16.22
C PRO A 542 -14.25 -28.26 -15.79
N GLN A 543 -14.88 -28.94 -16.75
CA GLN A 543 -15.25 -30.33 -16.53
C GLN A 543 -13.94 -31.04 -16.18
N ARG A 544 -13.82 -31.49 -14.92
CA ARG A 544 -12.73 -32.41 -14.55
C ARG A 544 -12.89 -33.63 -15.45
N GLY A 545 -12.03 -33.73 -16.46
CA GLY A 545 -11.87 -34.95 -17.22
C GLY A 545 -11.61 -36.09 -16.24
N ALA A 546 -12.43 -37.12 -16.31
CA ALA A 546 -12.23 -38.34 -15.55
C ALA A 546 -10.80 -38.87 -15.81
N PRO A 547 -10.09 -39.37 -14.79
CA PRO A 547 -8.75 -39.91 -14.98
C PRO A 547 -8.82 -41.15 -15.89
N GLY A 548 -8.28 -41.00 -17.10
CA GLY A 548 -7.99 -42.12 -17.99
C GLY A 548 -6.89 -42.99 -17.36
N ALA A 549 -7.17 -44.29 -17.30
CA ALA A 549 -6.35 -45.31 -16.67
C ALA A 549 -5.02 -45.58 -17.39
N ALA A 550 -3.95 -45.73 -16.59
CA ALA A 550 -2.68 -46.48 -16.76
C ALA A 550 -1.52 -45.64 -16.16
N GLY A 551 -0.67 -46.06 -15.23
CA GLY A 551 -0.51 -47.33 -14.51
C GLY A 551 0.50 -47.17 -13.34
N ALA A 552 0.32 -48.00 -12.31
CA ALA A 552 1.18 -48.36 -11.17
C ALA A 552 1.46 -47.34 -10.01
N PRO A 553 1.35 -47.77 -8.73
CA PRO A 553 1.49 -46.92 -7.56
C PRO A 553 2.93 -46.89 -7.02
N VAL A 554 3.41 -45.72 -6.59
CA VAL A 554 4.59 -45.63 -5.71
C VAL A 554 4.10 -45.56 -4.26
N VAL A 555 4.41 -46.63 -3.54
CA VAL A 555 4.24 -46.80 -2.09
C VAL A 555 5.11 -45.79 -1.37
N VAL A 556 4.51 -44.99 -0.48
CA VAL A 556 5.24 -44.24 0.55
C VAL A 556 5.26 -45.11 1.80
N SER A 557 6.45 -45.59 2.16
CA SER A 557 6.76 -46.20 3.46
C SER A 557 7.76 -45.31 4.19
N GLY A 558 7.50 -45.06 5.48
CA GLY A 558 8.49 -44.58 6.46
C GLY A 558 8.41 -43.11 6.77
#